data_AF-A0A7W7RG45-F1
#
_entry.id   AF-A0A7W7RG45-F1
#
_cell.length_a   1.000
_cell.length_b   1.000
_cell.length_c   1.000
_cell.angle_alpha   90.00
_cell.angle_beta   90.00
_cell.angle_gamma   90.00
#
_symmetry.space_group_name_H-M   'P 1'
#
loop_
_entity.id
_entity.type
_entity.pdbx_description
1 polymer ?
#
loop_
_entity_poly.entity_id
_entity_poly.type
_entity_poly.pdbx_seq_one_letter_code
_entity_poly.pdbx_strand_id
1 'polypeptide(L)'
;MSAARFAATLGTLTAAHHVGDFMAQTDHQSNRKPAASDRTVECSEAESWWCLAKHVGSYHAVQVGALIAADRVLGLGLSPRRMAAGVAVSAVTHAVIDRR
;
A
#
# COMPACT_ATOMS: atom_id res chain seq x y z
N MET A 1 -4.11 0.25 23.18
CA MET A 1 -4.90 0.74 22.03
C MET A 1 -6.34 0.34 22.29
N SER A 2 -7.31 1.23 22.16
CA SER A 2 -8.72 0.87 22.36
C SER A 2 -9.29 0.11 21.16
N ALA A 3 -10.34 -0.68 21.37
CA ALA A 3 -11.02 -1.40 20.29
C ALA A 3 -11.54 -0.45 19.21
N ALA A 4 -12.13 0.69 19.60
CA ALA A 4 -12.61 1.70 18.65
C ALA A 4 -11.48 2.30 17.80
N ARG A 5 -10.32 2.61 18.40
CA ARG A 5 -9.15 3.12 17.66
C ARG A 5 -8.62 2.09 16.68
N PHE A 6 -8.55 0.82 17.11
CA PHE A 6 -8.13 -0.27 16.24
C PHE A 6 -9.11 -0.44 15.06
N ALA A 7 -10.41 -0.53 15.33
CA ALA A 7 -11.44 -0.69 14.31
C ALA A 7 -11.46 0.46 13.30
N ALA A 8 -11.34 1.72 13.76
CA ALA A 8 -11.25 2.88 12.90
C ALA A 8 -9.99 2.84 12.02
N THR A 9 -8.84 2.48 12.60
CA THR A 9 -7.58 2.35 11.84
C THR A 9 -7.68 1.25 10.78
N LEU A 10 -8.19 0.08 11.17
CA LEU A 10 -8.37 -1.05 10.26
C LEU A 10 -9.32 -0.71 9.12
N GLY A 11 -10.50 -0.16 9.43
CA GLY A 11 -11.48 0.23 8.42
C GLY A 11 -10.93 1.25 7.42
N THR A 12 -10.21 2.27 7.90
CA THR A 12 -9.53 3.26 7.04
C THR A 12 -8.50 2.59 6.13
N LEU A 13 -7.61 1.76 6.68
CA LEU A 13 -6.54 1.14 5.90
C LEU A 13 -7.08 0.09 4.91
N THR A 14 -8.18 -0.59 5.23
CA THR A 14 -8.88 -1.50 4.29
C THR A 14 -9.53 -0.73 3.15
N ALA A 15 -10.20 0.40 3.41
CA ALA A 15 -10.75 1.24 2.34
C ALA A 15 -9.62 1.82 1.46
N ALA A 16 -8.55 2.32 2.08
CA ALA A 16 -7.39 2.86 1.39
C ALA A 16 -6.64 1.79 0.57
N HIS A 17 -6.64 0.52 1.00
CA HIS A 17 -6.12 -0.60 0.22
C HIS A 17 -6.83 -0.71 -1.11
N HIS A 18 -8.17 -0.74 -1.11
CA HIS A 18 -8.94 -0.82 -2.36
C HIS A 18 -8.68 0.37 -3.28
N VAL A 19 -8.56 1.58 -2.72
CA VAL A 19 -8.19 2.76 -3.52
C VAL A 19 -6.77 2.60 -4.10
N GLY A 20 -5.82 2.13 -3.29
CA GLY A 20 -4.44 1.89 -3.72
C GLY A 20 -4.35 0.90 -4.88
N ASP A 21 -5.00 -0.25 -4.77
CA ASP A 21 -4.86 -1.36 -5.73
C ASP A 21 -5.80 -1.26 -6.94
N PHE A 22 -6.96 -0.60 -6.81
CA PHE A 22 -7.94 -0.56 -7.90
C PHE A 22 -8.17 0.83 -8.51
N MET A 23 -7.70 1.90 -7.88
CA MET A 23 -7.88 3.27 -8.39
C MET A 23 -6.56 4.00 -8.64
N ALA A 24 -5.57 3.87 -7.75
CA ALA A 24 -4.26 4.49 -7.91
C ALA A 24 -3.32 3.66 -8.79
N GLN A 25 -3.44 2.33 -8.72
CA GLN A 25 -2.73 1.40 -9.59
C GLN A 25 -3.27 1.45 -11.02
N THR A 26 -2.38 1.29 -12.01
CA THR A 26 -2.76 1.14 -13.42
C THR A 26 -2.62 -0.30 -13.90
N ASP A 27 -3.35 -0.66 -14.97
CA ASP A 27 -3.20 -1.96 -15.64
C ASP A 27 -1.76 -2.23 -16.10
N HIS A 28 -1.05 -1.18 -16.51
CA HIS A 28 0.35 -1.29 -16.90
C HIS A 28 1.22 -1.76 -15.72
N GLN A 29 1.02 -1.20 -14.52
CA GLN A 29 1.72 -1.61 -13.32
C GLN A 29 1.31 -3.03 -12.88
N SER A 30 0.02 -3.32 -12.88
CA SER A 30 -0.53 -4.62 -12.46
C SER A 30 0.06 -5.78 -13.24
N ASN A 31 0.10 -5.68 -14.56
CA ASN A 31 0.57 -6.76 -15.41
C ASN A 31 2.11 -6.94 -15.43
N ARG A 32 2.87 -5.99 -14.87
CA ARG A 32 4.35 -5.96 -15.01
C ARG A 32 5.11 -5.99 -13.69
N LYS A 33 4.48 -5.68 -12.55
CA LYS A 33 5.11 -5.75 -11.22
C LYS A 33 5.62 -7.16 -10.79
N PRO A 34 5.01 -8.29 -11.24
CA PRO A 34 5.51 -9.62 -10.88
C PRO A 34 6.85 -9.96 -11.54
N ALA A 35 7.58 -10.91 -10.93
CA ALA A 35 8.86 -11.43 -11.44
C ALA A 35 8.70 -12.15 -12.80
N ALA A 36 9.82 -12.34 -13.52
CA ALA A 36 9.82 -13.05 -14.81
C ALA A 36 9.18 -14.42 -14.76
N SER A 37 9.36 -15.13 -13.65
CA SER A 37 8.79 -16.45 -13.40
C SER A 37 7.27 -16.45 -13.37
N ASP A 38 6.66 -15.32 -12.98
CA ASP A 38 5.25 -15.28 -12.58
C ASP A 38 4.40 -14.33 -13.43
N ARG A 39 5.03 -13.42 -14.21
CA ARG A 39 4.32 -12.50 -15.10
C ARG A 39 3.89 -13.17 -16.42
N THR A 40 2.76 -12.72 -16.95
CA THR A 40 2.21 -13.18 -18.25
C THR A 40 2.57 -12.26 -19.42
N VAL A 41 3.04 -11.04 -19.12
CA VAL A 41 3.41 -10.03 -20.11
C VAL A 41 4.93 -9.93 -20.20
N GLU A 42 5.45 -9.85 -21.42
CA GLU A 42 6.87 -9.64 -21.65
C GLU A 42 7.27 -8.20 -21.30
N CYS A 43 8.23 -8.06 -20.39
CA CYS A 43 8.88 -6.80 -20.06
C CYS A 43 10.29 -7.09 -19.53
N SER A 44 11.14 -6.06 -19.48
CA SER A 44 12.45 -6.20 -18.83
C SER A 44 12.30 -6.32 -17.30
N GLU A 45 13.29 -6.90 -16.62
CA GLU A 45 13.32 -6.90 -15.15
C GLU A 45 13.37 -5.49 -14.57
N ALA A 46 14.08 -4.56 -15.23
CA ALA A 46 14.14 -3.17 -14.80
C ALA A 46 12.76 -2.50 -14.85
N GLU A 47 11.99 -2.72 -15.92
CA GLU A 47 10.61 -2.24 -16.05
C GLU A 47 9.69 -2.87 -14.99
N SER A 48 9.88 -4.16 -14.71
CA SER A 48 9.11 -4.87 -13.69
C SER A 48 9.32 -4.28 -12.29
N TRP A 49 10.59 -4.10 -11.88
CA TRP A 49 10.93 -3.43 -10.63
C TRP A 49 10.43 -2.00 -10.56
N TRP A 50 10.45 -1.28 -11.68
CA TRP A 50 9.92 0.07 -11.76
C TRP A 50 8.40 0.12 -11.57
N CYS A 51 7.67 -0.81 -12.20
CA CYS A 51 6.23 -0.96 -12.02
C CYS A 51 5.88 -1.29 -10.56
N LEU A 52 6.61 -2.22 -9.95
CA LEU A 52 6.44 -2.56 -8.53
C LEU A 52 6.71 -1.35 -7.63
N ALA A 53 7.83 -0.66 -7.82
CA ALA A 53 8.19 0.50 -6.99
C ALA A 53 7.16 1.63 -7.10
N LYS A 54 6.68 1.92 -8.31
CA LYS A 54 5.61 2.91 -8.53
C LYS A 54 4.32 2.51 -7.84
N HIS A 55 3.91 1.26 -7.98
CA HIS A 55 2.70 0.73 -7.37
C HIS A 55 2.79 0.82 -5.83
N VAL A 56 3.82 0.22 -5.24
CA VAL A 56 4.04 0.25 -3.79
C VAL A 56 4.15 1.68 -3.25
N GLY A 57 4.82 2.58 -3.98
CA GLY A 57 4.92 3.98 -3.61
C GLY A 57 3.57 4.70 -3.61
N SER A 58 2.79 4.56 -4.69
CA SER A 58 1.46 5.19 -4.81
C SER A 58 0.45 4.61 -3.82
N TYR A 59 0.42 3.28 -3.65
CA TYR A 59 -0.39 2.59 -2.66
C TYR A 59 -0.10 3.11 -1.24
N HIS A 60 1.17 3.21 -0.85
CA HIS A 60 1.52 3.68 0.50
C HIS A 60 1.31 5.18 0.68
N ALA A 61 1.38 5.99 -0.39
CA ALA A 61 0.98 7.40 -0.33
C ALA A 61 -0.53 7.53 -0.01
N VAL A 62 -1.38 6.71 -0.65
CA VAL A 62 -2.82 6.63 -0.34
C VAL A 62 -3.04 6.16 1.11
N GLN A 63 -2.38 5.09 1.54
CA GLN A 63 -2.49 4.57 2.91
C GLN A 63 -2.08 5.61 3.96
N VAL A 64 -0.94 6.27 3.79
CA VAL A 64 -0.44 7.29 4.72
C VAL A 64 -1.37 8.50 4.74
N GLY A 65 -1.82 8.97 3.58
CA GLY A 65 -2.76 10.09 3.49
C GLY A 65 -4.07 9.80 4.20
N ALA A 66 -4.67 8.62 3.96
CA ALA A 66 -5.90 8.19 4.62
C ALA A 66 -5.71 8.03 6.14
N LEU A 67 -4.60 7.45 6.58
CA LEU A 67 -4.32 7.26 8.00
C LEU A 67 -4.12 8.59 8.74
N ILE A 68 -3.41 9.55 8.13
CA ILE A 68 -3.27 10.91 8.67
C ILE A 68 -4.63 11.60 8.72
N ALA A 69 -5.43 11.51 7.66
CA ALA A 69 -6.77 12.11 7.63
C ALA A 69 -7.66 11.53 8.73
N ALA A 70 -7.70 10.20 8.89
CA ALA A 70 -8.46 9.54 9.93
C ALA A 70 -7.97 9.91 11.34
N ASP A 71 -6.65 9.98 11.55
CA ASP A 71 -6.08 10.42 12.84
C ASP A 71 -6.57 11.82 13.24
N ARG A 72 -6.59 12.76 12.29
CA ARG A 72 -6.99 14.15 12.54
C ARG A 72 -8.50 14.33 12.65
N VAL A 73 -9.28 13.71 11.77
CA VAL A 73 -10.75 13.85 11.75
C VAL A 73 -11.39 13.15 12.93
N LEU A 74 -10.88 11.97 13.32
CA LEU A 74 -11.47 11.17 14.41
C LEU A 74 -10.76 11.36 15.75
N GLY A 75 -9.70 12.18 15.81
CA GLY A 75 -8.93 12.42 17.03
C GLY A 75 -8.28 11.15 17.59
N LEU A 76 -7.77 10.27 16.74
CA LEU A 76 -7.31 8.95 17.15
C LEU A 76 -6.07 9.02 18.05
N GLY A 77 -5.23 10.05 17.90
CA GLY A 77 -4.00 10.21 18.69
C GLY A 77 -2.98 9.12 18.38
N LEU A 78 -2.80 8.80 17.10
CA LEU A 78 -1.81 7.84 16.64
C LEU A 78 -0.40 8.41 16.77
N SER A 79 0.55 7.57 17.16
CA SER A 79 1.96 7.95 17.23
C SER A 79 2.56 7.93 15.81
N PRO A 80 3.17 9.03 15.33
CA PRO A 80 3.81 9.05 14.01
C PRO A 80 4.86 7.95 13.82
N ARG A 81 5.64 7.64 14.88
CA ARG A 81 6.63 6.56 14.86
C ARG A 81 5.99 5.18 14.67
N ARG A 82 4.86 4.92 15.31
CA ARG A 82 4.13 3.65 15.17
C ARG A 82 3.44 3.54 13.82
N MET A 83 2.90 4.65 13.29
CA MET A 83 2.36 4.71 11.94
C MET A 83 3.45 4.37 10.92
N ALA A 84 4.62 5.00 11.01
CA ALA A 84 5.74 4.73 10.12
C ALA A 84 6.20 3.27 10.19
N ALA A 85 6.27 2.67 11.38
CA ALA A 85 6.62 1.27 11.54
C ALA A 85 5.59 0.33 10.88
N GLY A 86 4.29 0.59 11.07
CA GLY A 86 3.22 -0.21 10.44
C GLY A 86 3.23 -0.08 8.91
N VAL A 87 3.40 1.14 8.39
CA VAL A 87 3.53 1.41 6.95
C VAL A 87 4.76 0.73 6.37
N ALA A 88 5.89 0.70 7.09
CA ALA A 88 7.10 0.00 6.64
C ALA A 88 6.89 -1.51 6.55
N VAL A 89 6.26 -2.13 7.55
CA VAL A 89 5.90 -3.55 7.50
C VAL A 89 4.97 -3.83 6.32
N SER A 90 3.93 -3.02 6.15
CA SER A 90 3.00 -3.11 5.01
C SER A 90 3.73 -3.00 3.67
N ALA A 91 4.65 -2.05 3.52
CA ALA A 91 5.37 -1.83 2.27
C ALA A 91 6.23 -3.02 1.88
N VAL A 92 6.93 -3.61 2.84
CA VAL A 92 7.73 -4.81 2.61
C VAL A 92 6.83 -5.99 2.24
N THR A 93 5.76 -6.23 2.99
CA THR A 93 4.90 -7.39 2.71
C THR A 93 4.14 -7.25 1.40
N HIS A 94 3.63 -6.05 1.08
CA HIS A 94 2.95 -5.78 -0.19
C HIS A 94 3.91 -5.96 -1.37
N ALA A 95 5.13 -5.42 -1.26
CA ALA A 95 6.14 -5.58 -2.31
C ALA A 95 6.54 -7.05 -2.53
N VAL A 96 6.64 -7.85 -1.47
CA VAL A 96 6.95 -9.28 -1.57
C VAL A 96 5.81 -10.07 -2.21
N ILE A 97 4.55 -9.75 -1.87
CA ILE A 97 3.37 -10.40 -2.43
C ILE A 97 3.23 -10.04 -3.91
N ASP A 98 3.33 -8.76 -4.25
CA ASP A 98 3.22 -8.26 -5.63
C ASP A 98 4.36 -8.67 -6.56
N ARG A 99 5.45 -9.19 -5.99
CA ARG A 99 6.56 -9.74 -6.76
C ARG A 99 6.24 -11.13 -7.30
N ARG A 100 5.28 -11.83 -6.69
CA ARG A 100 4.76 -13.13 -7.13
C ARG A 100 3.55 -12.94 -8.04
#